data_AF-A0A218WAI8-F1
#
_entry.id   AF-A0A218WAI8-F1
#
_cell.length_a   1.000
_cell.length_b   1.000
_cell.length_c   1.000
_cell.angle_alpha   90.00
_cell.angle_beta   90.00
_cell.angle_gamma   90.00
#
_symmetry.space_group_name_H-M   'P 1'
#
loop_
_entity.id
_entity.type
_entity.pdbx_description
1 polymer ?
#
loop_
_entity_poly.entity_id
_entity_poly.type
_entity_poly.pdbx_seq_one_letter_code
_entity_poly.pdbx_strand_id
1 'polypeptide(L)'
;MANPSRARKRVYPIRRAADGSAFEQCDQCGISVAIALADMHECQPGKKEVKRFRGLSANHDFIRAGGQSFAHQPRSAFCFFMESLRETSSEESFLDLDRKGFEMWKNMSDEEKRPYLTEAEKVNAAYYATLLNEVKGMQKSKVEDGANSPMLWKFDKFLEEYQDHEDSDSSEASQSSDSYGW
;
A
#
# COMPACT_ATOMS: atom_id res chain seq x y z
N MET A 1 -27.64 70.48 -31.23
CA MET A 1 -26.73 70.01 -30.16
C MET A 1 -25.95 68.83 -30.71
N ALA A 2 -24.64 68.97 -30.91
CA ALA A 2 -23.78 67.89 -31.42
C ALA A 2 -23.22 67.07 -30.24
N ASN A 3 -23.34 65.75 -30.31
CA ASN A 3 -22.87 64.84 -29.28
C ASN A 3 -21.32 64.80 -29.30
N PRO A 4 -20.61 65.01 -28.18
CA PRO A 4 -19.14 64.98 -28.18
C PRO A 4 -18.63 63.57 -28.52
N SER A 5 -17.63 63.48 -29.41
CA SER A 5 -17.02 62.22 -29.79
C SER A 5 -16.36 61.55 -28.58
N ARG A 6 -16.82 60.35 -28.20
CA ARG A 6 -16.16 59.51 -27.19
C ARG A 6 -14.72 59.22 -27.65
N ALA A 7 -13.74 59.69 -26.88
CA ALA A 7 -12.37 59.23 -27.02
C ALA A 7 -12.34 57.71 -26.81
N ARG A 8 -12.06 56.93 -27.86
CA ARG A 8 -11.87 55.49 -27.72
C ARG A 8 -10.61 55.29 -26.88
N LYS A 9 -10.75 54.69 -25.70
CA LYS A 9 -9.60 54.20 -24.91
C LYS A 9 -8.82 53.25 -25.82
N ARG A 10 -7.58 53.61 -26.18
CA ARG A 10 -6.71 52.69 -26.92
C ARG A 10 -6.43 51.51 -26.00
N VAL A 11 -7.01 50.36 -26.32
CA VAL A 11 -6.66 49.09 -25.67
C VAL A 11 -5.31 48.71 -26.25
N TYR A 12 -4.24 48.91 -25.49
CA TYR A 12 -2.95 48.36 -25.86
C TYR A 12 -3.07 46.83 -25.82
N PRO A 13 -2.60 46.11 -26.86
CA PRO A 13 -2.63 44.65 -26.85
C PRO A 13 -1.81 44.15 -25.66
N ILE A 14 -2.37 43.18 -24.92
CA ILE A 14 -1.65 42.48 -23.85
C ILE A 14 -0.44 41.82 -24.49
N ARG A 15 0.76 42.11 -23.97
CA ARG A 15 1.98 41.46 -24.45
C ARG A 15 1.91 39.96 -24.13
N ARG A 16 2.11 39.13 -25.16
CA ARG A 16 2.15 37.67 -25.07
C ARG A 16 3.52 37.17 -25.52
N ALA A 17 3.91 36.01 -25.03
CA ALA A 17 5.11 35.34 -25.49
C ALA A 17 4.90 34.80 -26.93
N ALA A 18 5.99 34.39 -27.59
CA ALA A 18 5.95 33.94 -28.99
C ALA A 18 5.05 32.70 -29.21
N ASP A 19 4.86 31.90 -28.17
CA ASP A 19 3.97 30.75 -28.07
C ASP A 19 2.50 31.12 -27.76
N GLY A 20 2.21 32.41 -27.55
CA GLY A 20 0.87 32.93 -27.20
C GLY A 20 0.56 32.89 -25.70
N SER A 21 1.48 32.38 -24.87
CA SER A 21 1.34 32.34 -23.41
C SER A 21 1.26 33.74 -22.81
N ALA A 22 0.45 33.89 -21.76
CA ALA A 22 0.51 35.08 -20.90
C ALA A 22 1.78 35.03 -20.05
N PHE A 23 2.19 36.18 -19.52
CA PHE A 23 3.31 36.29 -18.61
C PHE A 23 2.83 36.35 -17.17
N GLU A 24 3.56 35.67 -16.28
CA GLU A 24 3.38 35.71 -14.83
C GLU A 24 4.73 35.98 -14.17
N GLN A 25 4.70 36.64 -13.01
CA GLN A 25 5.92 36.85 -12.22
C GLN A 25 6.21 35.59 -11.41
N CYS A 26 7.43 35.08 -11.48
CA CYS A 26 7.84 33.98 -10.63
C CYS A 26 7.89 34.41 -9.16
N ASP A 27 7.22 33.69 -8.26
CA ASP A 27 7.24 33.95 -6.81
C ASP A 27 8.63 33.79 -6.15
N GLN A 28 9.55 33.09 -6.82
CA GLN A 28 10.90 32.83 -6.32
C GLN A 28 11.88 33.93 -6.71
N CYS A 29 11.93 34.30 -8.00
CA CYS A 29 12.91 35.26 -8.52
C CYS A 29 12.33 36.61 -8.97
N GLY A 30 11.00 36.77 -9.03
CA GLY A 30 10.33 38.01 -9.44
C GLY A 30 10.41 38.33 -10.93
N ILE A 31 11.03 37.47 -11.74
CA ILE A 31 11.15 37.65 -13.19
C ILE A 31 9.81 37.34 -13.85
N SER A 32 9.42 38.15 -14.83
CA SER A 32 8.24 37.91 -15.68
C SER A 32 8.56 36.82 -16.69
N VAL A 33 7.97 35.64 -16.53
CA VAL A 33 8.20 34.44 -17.36
C VAL A 33 6.89 34.06 -18.05
N ALA A 34 6.97 33.47 -19.24
CA ALA A 34 5.78 32.90 -19.87
C ALA A 34 5.22 31.80 -18.98
N ILE A 35 3.90 31.76 -18.75
CA ILE A 35 3.27 30.79 -17.83
C ILE A 35 3.66 29.34 -18.18
N ALA A 36 3.70 29.01 -19.46
CA ALA A 36 4.12 27.69 -19.93
C ALA A 36 5.58 27.30 -19.57
N LEU A 37 6.42 28.30 -19.27
CA LEU A 37 7.84 28.13 -18.91
C LEU A 37 8.11 28.48 -17.44
N ALA A 38 7.08 28.77 -16.64
CA ALA A 38 7.23 29.16 -15.25
C ALA A 38 7.91 28.06 -14.40
N ASP A 39 7.71 26.78 -14.73
CA ASP A 39 8.36 25.68 -14.00
C ASP A 39 9.78 25.36 -14.48
N MET A 40 10.12 25.77 -15.71
CA MET A 40 11.38 25.41 -16.37
C MET A 40 12.40 26.54 -16.42
N HIS A 41 12.03 27.76 -15.98
CA HIS A 41 12.98 28.86 -15.96
C HIS A 41 13.97 28.73 -14.80
N GLU A 42 15.22 29.08 -15.08
CA GLU A 42 16.30 29.03 -14.10
C GLU A 42 16.16 30.20 -13.11
N CYS A 43 15.51 29.94 -11.97
CA CYS A 43 15.56 30.87 -10.85
C CYS A 43 17.01 30.96 -10.36
N GLN A 44 17.57 32.17 -10.30
CA GLN A 44 18.78 32.39 -9.51
C GLN A 44 18.51 31.89 -8.08
N PRO A 45 19.42 31.10 -7.45
CA PRO A 45 19.14 30.41 -6.20
C PRO A 45 19.08 31.39 -5.03
N GLY A 46 17.92 32.03 -4.86
CA GLY A 46 17.50 32.61 -3.59
C GLY A 46 16.97 31.48 -2.71
N LYS A 47 17.64 31.22 -1.58
CA LYS A 47 17.30 30.17 -0.62
C LYS A 47 15.90 30.40 -0.03
N LYS A 48 14.85 29.95 -0.71
CA LYS A 48 13.57 29.66 -0.06
C LYS A 48 13.53 28.16 0.15
N GLU A 49 13.57 27.74 1.41
CA GLU A 49 13.25 26.36 1.77
C GLU A 49 11.82 26.08 1.32
N VAL A 50 11.66 25.44 0.17
CA VAL A 50 10.39 24.85 -0.20
C VAL A 50 10.11 23.77 0.82
N LYS A 51 9.10 24.00 1.67
CA LYS A 51 8.54 22.93 2.49
C LYS A 51 7.96 21.92 1.52
N ARG A 52 8.78 20.97 1.10
CA ARG A 52 8.32 19.79 0.37
C ARG A 52 7.19 19.23 1.22
N PHE A 53 6.04 19.03 0.60
CA PHE A 53 5.01 18.18 1.17
C PHE A 53 5.64 16.78 1.31
N ARG A 54 6.27 16.52 2.48
CA ARG A 54 6.25 15.18 3.02
C ARG A 54 4.77 14.86 3.06
N GLY A 55 4.35 13.74 2.48
CA GLY A 55 2.95 13.36 2.44
C GLY A 55 2.30 13.38 3.82
N LEU A 56 1.07 12.85 3.93
CA LEU A 56 0.67 12.31 5.23
C LEU A 56 1.58 11.11 5.53
N SER A 57 2.82 11.37 5.94
CA SER A 57 3.62 10.42 6.68
C SER A 57 2.85 10.24 7.97
N ALA A 58 1.99 9.21 8.01
CA ALA A 58 1.51 8.68 9.27
C ALA A 58 2.74 8.62 10.19
N ASN A 59 2.64 9.32 11.33
CA ASN A 59 3.79 9.61 12.17
C ASN A 59 4.61 8.33 12.38
N HIS A 60 5.89 8.37 11.99
CA HIS A 60 6.86 7.30 12.25
C HIS A 60 6.98 6.97 13.75
N ASP A 61 6.41 7.82 14.61
CA ASP A 61 6.30 7.64 16.06
C ASP A 61 5.39 6.45 16.44
N PHE A 62 4.39 6.07 15.62
CA PHE A 62 3.58 4.88 15.87
C PHE A 62 4.37 3.57 15.71
N ILE A 63 5.45 3.60 14.93
CA ILE A 63 6.33 2.44 14.69
C ILE A 63 7.37 2.29 15.80
N ARG A 64 7.82 3.38 16.42
CA ARG A 64 8.90 3.36 17.44
C ARG A 64 8.39 3.18 18.87
N ALA A 65 7.16 3.59 19.17
CA ALA A 65 6.59 3.54 20.51
C ALA A 65 5.87 2.22 20.83
N GLY A 66 6.45 1.05 20.48
CA GLY A 66 5.85 -0.26 20.80
C GLY A 66 4.36 -0.37 20.43
N GLY A 67 3.95 0.37 19.39
CA GLY A 67 2.55 0.54 19.02
C GLY A 67 2.03 -0.76 18.47
N GLN A 68 0.83 -1.15 18.91
CA GLN A 68 0.09 -2.35 18.53
C GLN A 68 -0.26 -2.40 17.02
N SER A 69 0.72 -2.35 16.12
CA SER A 69 0.51 -1.93 14.72
C SER A 69 0.87 -2.99 13.67
N PHE A 70 1.53 -4.07 14.07
CA PHE A 70 1.76 -5.24 13.20
C PHE A 70 1.31 -6.56 13.83
N ALA A 71 0.95 -6.58 15.12
CA ALA A 71 0.59 -7.82 15.83
C ALA A 71 -0.71 -8.45 15.30
N HIS A 72 -1.61 -7.62 14.77
CA HIS A 72 -2.87 -8.07 14.19
C HIS A 72 -2.84 -8.15 12.67
N GLN A 73 -1.71 -7.87 12.02
CA GLN A 73 -1.62 -8.03 10.57
C GLN A 73 -1.51 -9.52 10.22
N PRO A 74 -2.06 -9.93 9.07
CA PRO A 74 -1.97 -11.30 8.64
C PRO A 74 -0.50 -11.65 8.36
N ARG A 75 -0.07 -12.83 8.82
CA ARG A 75 1.31 -13.32 8.73
C ARG A 75 1.32 -14.73 8.17
N SER A 76 2.40 -15.07 7.46
CA SER A 76 2.61 -16.43 6.96
C SER A 76 3.14 -17.33 8.06
N ALA A 77 2.92 -18.65 7.93
CA ALA A 77 3.49 -19.65 8.85
C ALA A 77 5.02 -19.54 8.97
N PHE A 78 5.70 -19.21 7.87
CA PHE A 78 7.15 -18.98 7.87
C PHE A 78 7.55 -17.81 8.79
N CYS A 79 6.73 -16.77 8.93
CA CYS A 79 7.02 -15.65 9.83
C CYS A 79 7.05 -16.12 11.30
N PHE A 80 6.06 -16.91 11.73
CA PHE A 80 6.02 -17.48 13.09
C PHE A 80 7.21 -18.40 13.35
N PHE A 81 7.59 -19.19 12.35
CA PHE A 81 8.80 -20.00 12.41
C PHE A 81 10.08 -19.18 12.52
N MET A 82 10.22 -18.09 11.76
CA MET A 82 11.38 -17.21 11.85
C MET A 82 11.44 -16.45 13.18
N GLU A 83 10.29 -16.19 13.79
CA GLU A 83 10.19 -15.63 15.15
C GLU A 83 10.67 -16.66 16.18
N SER A 84 10.17 -17.90 16.15
CA SER A 84 10.60 -18.96 17.06
C SER A 84 12.10 -19.27 16.89
N LEU A 85 12.60 -19.28 15.65
CA LEU A 85 14.02 -19.42 15.39
C LEU A 85 14.83 -18.31 16.04
N ARG A 86 14.46 -17.04 15.80
CA ARG A 86 15.15 -15.89 16.37
C ARG A 86 15.15 -15.90 17.90
N GLU A 87 14.08 -16.40 18.51
CA GLU A 87 13.98 -16.59 19.96
C GLU A 87 14.94 -17.68 20.46
N THR A 88 15.10 -18.77 19.72
CA THR A 88 16.02 -19.86 20.06
C THR A 88 17.50 -19.54 19.75
N SER A 89 17.76 -18.65 18.80
CA SER A 89 19.11 -18.33 18.28
C SER A 89 19.52 -16.89 18.62
N SER A 90 19.89 -16.65 19.88
CA SER A 90 20.13 -15.29 20.39
C SER A 90 21.41 -14.60 19.87
N GLU A 91 22.29 -15.29 19.15
CA GLU A 91 23.68 -14.83 18.91
C GLU A 91 24.10 -14.74 17.43
N GLU A 92 23.25 -15.14 16.49
CA GLU A 92 23.60 -15.14 15.07
C GLU A 92 23.18 -13.84 14.36
N SER A 93 23.93 -13.47 13.30
CA SER A 93 23.57 -12.31 12.50
C SER A 93 22.22 -12.53 11.81
N PHE A 94 21.42 -11.46 11.66
CA PHE A 94 20.09 -11.56 11.05
C PHE A 94 20.13 -12.22 9.66
N LEU A 95 21.16 -11.95 8.86
CA LEU A 95 21.32 -12.50 7.51
C LEU A 95 21.65 -14.01 7.55
N ASP A 96 22.43 -14.43 8.54
CA ASP A 96 22.74 -15.85 8.73
C ASP A 96 21.50 -16.62 9.21
N LEU A 97 20.71 -16.01 10.09
CA LEU A 97 19.42 -16.56 10.52
C LEU A 97 18.41 -16.67 9.39
N ASP A 98 18.33 -15.66 8.53
CA ASP A 98 17.44 -15.69 7.37
C ASP A 98 17.80 -16.84 6.42
N ARG A 99 19.08 -16.99 6.11
CA ARG A 99 19.59 -18.08 5.27
C ARG A 99 19.30 -19.45 5.89
N LYS A 100 19.67 -19.66 7.16
CA LYS A 100 19.48 -20.92 7.87
C LYS A 100 18.00 -21.25 8.07
N GLY A 101 17.20 -20.25 8.42
CA GLY A 101 15.77 -20.40 8.57
C GLY A 101 15.10 -20.81 7.26
N PHE A 102 15.49 -20.21 6.14
CA PHE A 102 14.99 -20.63 4.83
C PHE A 102 15.35 -22.08 4.50
N GLU A 103 16.61 -22.48 4.70
CA GLU A 103 17.06 -23.86 4.48
C GLU A 103 16.32 -24.85 5.38
N MET A 104 16.17 -24.51 6.67
CA MET A 104 15.46 -25.33 7.65
C MET A 104 13.97 -25.46 7.29
N TRP A 105 13.29 -24.35 6.99
CA TRP A 105 11.89 -24.37 6.55
C TRP A 105 11.67 -25.22 5.31
N LYS A 106 12.59 -25.15 4.34
CA LYS A 106 12.51 -25.97 3.13
C LYS A 106 12.62 -27.48 3.45
N ASN A 107 13.45 -27.84 4.42
CA ASN A 107 13.69 -29.22 4.82
C ASN A 107 12.72 -29.75 5.90
N MET A 108 11.93 -28.89 6.53
CA MET A 108 10.90 -29.30 7.49
C MET A 108 9.76 -30.05 6.80
N SER A 109 9.31 -31.12 7.44
CA SER A 109 8.11 -31.86 7.05
C SER A 109 6.83 -31.03 7.26
N ASP A 110 5.74 -31.44 6.63
CA ASP A 110 4.45 -30.76 6.80
C ASP A 110 3.96 -30.84 8.24
N GLU A 111 4.26 -31.94 8.94
CA GLU A 111 3.92 -32.14 10.35
C GLU A 111 4.62 -31.13 11.27
N GLU A 112 5.89 -30.84 11.02
CA GLU A 112 6.65 -29.83 11.76
C GLU A 112 6.18 -28.41 11.43
N LYS A 113 5.62 -28.20 10.24
CA LYS A 113 5.05 -26.92 9.80
C LYS A 113 3.64 -26.67 10.35
N ARG A 114 2.88 -27.72 10.67
CA ARG A 114 1.49 -27.64 11.19
C ARG A 114 1.30 -26.60 12.30
N PRO A 115 2.09 -26.57 13.40
CA PRO A 115 1.85 -25.59 14.46
C PRO A 115 1.92 -24.14 13.96
N TYR A 116 2.87 -23.84 13.08
CA TYR A 116 3.03 -22.51 12.49
C TYR A 116 1.91 -22.16 11.50
N LEU A 117 1.41 -23.15 10.76
CA LEU A 117 0.26 -22.98 9.85
C LEU A 117 -1.00 -22.65 10.65
N THR A 118 -1.28 -23.41 11.71
CA THR A 118 -2.44 -23.18 12.59
C THR A 118 -2.36 -21.81 13.27
N GLU A 119 -1.18 -21.38 13.71
CA GLU A 119 -1.00 -20.07 14.31
C GLU A 119 -1.24 -18.93 13.30
N ALA A 120 -0.69 -19.06 12.10
CA ALA A 120 -0.89 -18.11 11.01
C ALA A 120 -2.35 -17.98 10.63
N GLU A 121 -3.05 -19.10 10.47
CA GLU A 121 -4.47 -19.11 10.15
C GLU A 121 -5.30 -18.41 11.23
N LYS A 122 -5.01 -18.67 12.50
CA LYS A 122 -5.71 -18.03 13.63
C LYS A 122 -5.54 -16.50 13.61
N VAL A 123 -4.32 -16.01 13.40
CA VAL A 123 -4.05 -14.56 13.34
C VAL A 123 -4.72 -13.93 12.12
N ASN A 124 -4.65 -14.60 10.97
CA ASN A 124 -5.26 -14.13 9.73
C ASN A 124 -6.78 -14.07 9.85
N ALA A 125 -7.42 -15.11 10.40
CA ALA A 125 -8.86 -15.15 10.62
C ALA A 125 -9.33 -14.03 11.56
N ALA A 126 -8.61 -13.80 12.67
CA ALA A 126 -8.90 -12.71 13.59
C ALA A 126 -8.80 -11.33 12.91
N TYR A 127 -7.79 -11.15 12.05
CA TYR A 127 -7.63 -9.93 11.27
C TYR A 127 -8.80 -9.69 10.31
N TYR A 128 -9.15 -10.69 9.50
CA TYR A 128 -10.27 -10.57 8.55
C TYR A 128 -11.60 -10.35 9.27
N ALA A 129 -11.85 -11.00 10.41
CA ALA A 129 -13.03 -10.76 11.22
C ALA A 129 -13.11 -9.29 11.72
N THR A 130 -11.96 -8.72 12.09
CA THR A 130 -11.88 -7.31 12.51
C THR A 130 -12.22 -6.37 11.36
N LEU A 131 -11.62 -6.58 10.18
CA LEU A 131 -11.92 -5.79 8.97
C LEU A 131 -13.40 -5.87 8.57
N LEU A 132 -14.00 -7.06 8.60
CA LEU A 132 -15.41 -7.25 8.27
C LEU A 132 -16.34 -6.50 9.24
N ASN A 133 -16.01 -6.50 10.53
CA ASN A 133 -16.76 -5.75 11.54
C ASN A 133 -16.67 -4.24 11.31
N GLU A 134 -15.50 -3.71 10.95
CA GLU A 134 -15.32 -2.29 10.61
C GLU A 134 -16.14 -1.90 9.38
N VAL A 135 -16.07 -2.68 8.30
CA VAL A 135 -16.85 -2.46 7.08
C VAL A 135 -18.36 -2.49 7.38
N LYS A 136 -18.81 -3.45 8.19
CA LYS A 136 -20.21 -3.55 8.62
C LYS A 136 -20.62 -2.34 9.48
N GLY A 137 -19.73 -1.86 10.35
CA GLY A 137 -19.93 -0.64 11.14
C GLY A 137 -20.09 0.60 10.26
N MET A 138 -19.25 0.75 9.23
CA MET A 138 -19.32 1.86 8.26
C MET A 138 -20.57 1.80 7.38
N GLN A 139 -21.02 0.60 7.00
CA GLN A 139 -22.29 0.46 6.28
C GLN A 139 -23.49 0.84 7.15
N LYS A 140 -23.44 0.52 8.45
CA LYS A 140 -24.51 0.84 9.40
C LYS A 140 -24.60 2.35 9.72
N SER A 141 -23.50 3.10 9.61
CA SER A 141 -23.50 4.55 9.87
C SER A 141 -23.93 5.41 8.68
N LYS A 142 -24.15 4.82 7.49
CA LYS A 142 -24.71 5.51 6.33
C LYS A 142 -26.24 5.65 6.46
N VAL A 143 -26.67 6.52 7.38
CA VAL A 143 -28.04 7.03 7.42
C VAL A 143 -28.18 8.09 6.34
N GLU A 144 -29.15 7.83 5.45
CA GLU A 144 -29.87 8.72 4.54
C GLU A 144 -29.42 10.20 4.50
N ASP A 145 -28.50 10.54 3.60
CA ASP A 145 -28.53 11.86 2.97
C ASP A 145 -28.50 11.67 1.44
N GLY A 146 -29.48 12.26 0.79
CA GLY A 146 -29.90 11.96 -0.58
C GLY A 146 -28.86 12.35 -1.63
N ALA A 147 -27.93 11.45 -1.92
CA ALA A 147 -27.08 11.53 -3.09
C ALA A 147 -26.86 10.12 -3.66
N ASN A 148 -27.77 9.70 -4.55
CA ASN A 148 -27.57 8.53 -5.41
C ASN A 148 -26.37 8.79 -6.33
N SER A 149 -25.16 8.48 -5.87
CA SER A 149 -23.98 8.36 -6.73
C SER A 149 -23.83 6.88 -7.13
N PRO A 150 -24.12 6.49 -8.38
CA PRO A 150 -24.07 5.10 -8.80
C PRO A 150 -22.63 4.74 -9.18
N MET A 151 -21.84 4.33 -8.20
CA MET A 151 -20.60 3.55 -8.41
C MET A 151 -20.39 2.62 -7.22
N LEU A 152 -21.27 1.63 -7.13
CA LEU A 152 -20.96 0.39 -6.43
C LEU A 152 -19.99 -0.37 -7.34
N TRP A 153 -18.70 -0.27 -7.03
CA TRP A 153 -17.71 -1.29 -7.29
C TRP A 153 -18.36 -2.66 -7.05
N LYS A 154 -18.69 -3.37 -8.13
CA LYS A 154 -19.16 -4.75 -8.07
C LYS A 154 -17.95 -5.58 -7.61
N PHE A 155 -17.75 -5.69 -6.30
CA PHE A 155 -16.98 -6.79 -5.77
C PHE A 155 -17.90 -8.00 -5.77
N ASP A 156 -17.89 -8.70 -6.89
CA ASP A 156 -18.45 -10.04 -6.98
C ASP A 156 -17.70 -10.92 -5.97
N LYS A 157 -18.35 -11.13 -4.82
CA LYS A 157 -18.61 -12.44 -4.21
C LYS A 157 -17.76 -13.60 -4.77
N PHE A 158 -16.46 -13.60 -4.52
CA PHE A 158 -15.56 -14.72 -4.81
C PHE A 158 -14.79 -15.25 -3.58
N LEU A 159 -14.94 -14.62 -2.40
CA LEU A 159 -14.18 -15.00 -1.20
C LEU A 159 -14.93 -15.97 -0.26
N GLU A 160 -16.13 -16.42 -0.63
CA GLU A 160 -17.01 -17.22 0.25
C GLU A 160 -17.19 -18.67 -0.22
N GLU A 161 -16.26 -19.18 -1.04
CA GLU A 161 -16.22 -20.57 -1.52
C GLU A 161 -14.78 -21.10 -1.50
N TYR A 162 -14.18 -21.16 -0.33
CA TYR A 162 -13.10 -22.12 -0.04
C TYR A 162 -13.52 -22.85 1.24
N GLN A 163 -14.46 -23.76 1.04
CA GLN A 163 -14.87 -24.73 2.05
C GLN A 163 -13.91 -25.91 1.92
N ASP A 164 -13.19 -26.20 3.00
CA ASP A 164 -12.29 -27.35 3.16
C ASP A 164 -12.89 -28.63 2.58
N HIS A 165 -12.22 -29.20 1.59
CA HIS A 165 -12.35 -30.61 1.26
C HIS A 165 -11.27 -31.36 2.04
N GLU A 166 -11.58 -31.75 3.27
CA GLU A 166 -10.86 -32.81 3.97
C GLU A 166 -11.18 -34.16 3.30
N ASP A 167 -10.42 -34.54 2.27
CA ASP A 167 -10.39 -35.92 1.82
C ASP A 167 -9.35 -36.69 2.65
N SER A 168 -9.83 -37.18 3.78
CA SER A 168 -9.26 -38.33 4.46
C SER A 168 -9.50 -39.57 3.59
N ASP A 169 -8.45 -40.10 2.95
CA ASP A 169 -8.47 -41.50 2.55
C ASP A 169 -7.19 -42.21 2.97
N SER A 170 -7.39 -43.05 3.97
CA SER A 170 -6.46 -44.00 4.53
C SER A 170 -6.65 -45.32 3.77
N SER A 171 -5.66 -45.72 2.98
CA SER A 171 -5.52 -47.15 2.62
C SER A 171 -4.07 -47.52 2.35
N GLU A 172 -3.46 -48.07 3.38
CA GLU A 172 -2.46 -49.12 3.36
C GLU A 172 -2.62 -50.15 2.22
N ALA A 173 -1.56 -50.37 1.44
CA ALA A 173 -1.40 -51.60 0.65
C ALA A 173 0.09 -51.89 0.44
N SER A 174 0.65 -52.67 1.36
CA SER A 174 1.94 -53.33 1.26
C SER A 174 1.93 -54.42 0.18
N GLN A 175 2.80 -54.34 -0.83
CA GLN A 175 3.33 -55.49 -1.58
C GLN A 175 4.77 -55.13 -2.00
N SER A 176 5.78 -55.50 -1.21
CA SER A 176 6.52 -56.78 -1.28
C SER A 176 7.18 -57.02 -2.64
N SER A 177 8.52 -56.93 -2.63
CA SER A 177 9.54 -57.55 -3.49
C SER A 177 9.03 -58.44 -4.64
N ASP A 178 9.54 -58.21 -5.86
CA ASP A 178 10.42 -59.21 -6.48
C ASP A 178 11.27 -58.69 -7.66
N SER A 179 12.41 -59.36 -7.74
CA SER A 179 13.61 -59.18 -8.56
C SER A 179 13.42 -59.49 -10.07
N TYR A 180 14.51 -59.25 -10.81
CA TYR A 180 14.86 -59.59 -12.21
C TYR A 180 14.45 -58.51 -13.23
N GLY A 181 15.33 -57.85 -14.00
CA GLY A 181 16.65 -58.22 -14.49
C GLY A 181 16.54 -58.77 -15.91
N TRP A 182 16.63 -57.90 -16.91
CA TRP A 182 17.12 -58.12 -18.29
C TRP A 182 17.59 -56.78 -18.86
#